data_AF-A0A2N9PCA9-F1
#
_entry.id   AF-A0A2N9PCA9-F1
#
_cell.length_a   1.000
_cell.length_b   1.000
_cell.length_c   1.000
_cell.angle_alpha   90.00
_cell.angle_beta   90.00
_cell.angle_gamma   90.00
#
_symmetry.space_group_name_H-M   'P 1'
#
loop_
_entity.id
_entity.type
_entity.pdbx_description
1 polymer ?
#
loop_
_entity_poly.entity_id
_entity_poly.type
_entity_poly.pdbx_seq_one_letter_code
_entity_poly.pdbx_strand_id
1 'polypeptide(L)'
;MKKFIYLALIVACFSCKKDNYITNNFNDSNKEDTSKLNNQVSNSLENQENSVEFGNLFNEGSQINFTPSDLVTPSNEEQKEFKKKLVIYEKNDPMIDGISTDDLLTLINNDTFFDSKSYIDSSWLDYFLTKYDLYYTYNDLMEKAIKQEDLNAVNILINHKYIISKKEIEIVKETKEGQEFEISQNKKDGYDSYLVENSKIDLIKIKIEKLFHSNKIYDKDGYTNLREDKSANSKVTTKINSGEYISVITNSDEEDWCLVETKDGKKGYVHKSRIVSK
;
A
#
# COMPACT_ATOMS: atom_id res chain seq x y z
N MET A 1 17.51 28.61 29.02
CA MET A 1 16.12 28.78 29.52
C MET A 1 15.16 28.38 28.41
N LYS A 2 14.06 27.71 28.80
CA LYS A 2 13.05 26.98 28.00
C LYS A 2 13.47 25.58 27.52
N LYS A 3 13.22 24.60 28.41
CA LYS A 3 13.18 23.16 28.13
C LYS A 3 11.79 22.86 27.55
N PHE A 4 11.72 22.23 26.38
CA PHE A 4 10.50 21.61 25.89
C PHE A 4 10.48 20.17 26.38
N ILE A 5 9.46 19.84 27.17
CA ILE A 5 9.15 18.48 27.63
C ILE A 5 8.18 17.91 26.59
N TYR A 6 8.58 16.87 25.86
CA TYR A 6 7.63 16.10 25.07
C TYR A 6 7.09 14.96 25.94
N LEU A 7 5.79 15.04 26.21
CA LEU A 7 5.01 14.03 26.90
C LEU A 7 4.55 12.99 25.87
N ALA A 8 4.96 11.74 26.05
CA ALA A 8 4.47 10.62 25.26
C ALA A 8 2.97 10.40 25.55
N LEU A 9 2.13 10.56 24.52
CA LEU A 9 0.71 10.23 24.58
C LEU A 9 0.54 8.77 24.18
N ILE A 10 0.36 7.91 25.19
CA ILE A 10 -0.15 6.55 25.03
C ILE A 10 -1.65 6.68 24.74
N VAL A 11 -2.07 6.40 23.50
CA VAL A 11 -3.49 6.28 23.15
C VAL A 11 -3.93 4.86 23.51
N ALA A 12 -4.54 4.72 24.70
CA ALA A 12 -5.34 3.56 25.04
C ALA A 12 -6.75 3.74 24.45
N CYS A 13 -7.08 3.00 23.40
CA CYS A 13 -8.44 2.93 22.88
C CYS A 13 -9.35 2.16 23.85
N PHE A 14 -10.01 2.89 24.75
CA PHE A 14 -11.21 2.41 25.44
C PHE A 14 -12.41 2.58 24.50
N SER A 15 -12.94 1.49 23.97
CA SER A 15 -14.26 1.50 23.32
C SER A 15 -15.32 1.07 24.33
N CYS A 16 -16.09 2.05 24.82
CA CYS A 16 -17.27 1.85 25.65
C CYS A 16 -18.38 1.16 24.85
N LYS A 17 -18.74 -0.08 25.21
CA LYS A 17 -20.04 -0.65 24.85
C LYS A 17 -21.11 -0.05 25.76
N LYS A 18 -22.17 0.45 25.14
CA LYS A 18 -23.34 1.05 25.77
C LYS A 18 -24.35 -0.06 26.02
N ASP A 19 -24.59 -0.38 27.29
CA ASP A 19 -25.60 -1.35 27.72
C ASP A 19 -27.00 -0.78 27.49
N ASN A 20 -27.81 -1.48 26.68
CA ASN A 20 -29.25 -1.27 26.62
C ASN A 20 -29.93 -2.32 27.50
N TYR A 21 -30.39 -1.86 28.65
CA TYR A 21 -31.31 -2.59 29.52
C TYR A 21 -32.66 -2.79 28.81
N ILE A 22 -33.08 -4.04 28.66
CA ILE A 22 -34.51 -4.40 28.64
C ILE A 22 -34.73 -5.43 29.74
N THR A 23 -35.31 -4.95 30.83
CA THR A 23 -35.90 -5.72 31.90
C THR A 23 -37.12 -6.48 31.40
N ASN A 24 -37.26 -7.77 31.74
CA ASN A 24 -38.58 -8.38 31.90
C ASN A 24 -38.53 -9.39 33.06
N ASN A 25 -39.40 -9.13 34.03
CA ASN A 25 -39.57 -9.86 35.28
C ASN A 25 -40.69 -10.90 35.14
N PHE A 26 -40.44 -12.07 35.73
CA PHE A 26 -41.34 -13.02 36.39
C PHE A 26 -42.52 -13.70 35.66
N ASN A 27 -42.41 -15.04 35.64
CA ASN A 27 -43.39 -16.11 35.93
C ASN A 27 -44.90 -15.76 35.89
N ASP A 28 -45.72 -16.55 35.20
CA ASP A 28 -46.26 -17.82 35.73
C ASP A 28 -47.14 -18.61 34.73
N SER A 29 -47.17 -19.92 34.94
CA SER A 29 -48.25 -20.88 34.63
C SER A 29 -48.55 -21.41 33.20
N ASN A 30 -48.66 -22.75 33.19
CA ASN A 30 -49.50 -23.65 32.37
C ASN A 30 -48.82 -24.57 31.34
N LYS A 31 -48.96 -25.86 31.67
CA LYS A 31 -48.71 -27.09 30.90
C LYS A 31 -49.60 -27.21 29.66
N GLU A 32 -49.19 -28.14 28.80
CA GLU A 32 -49.81 -28.69 27.57
C GLU A 32 -49.27 -27.99 26.31
N ASP A 33 -48.74 -28.64 25.28
CA ASP A 33 -49.03 -29.99 24.80
C ASP A 33 -47.84 -30.53 23.99
N THR A 34 -47.46 -31.79 24.22
CA THR A 34 -46.42 -32.50 23.45
C THR A 34 -47.02 -33.07 22.17
N SER A 35 -46.80 -32.45 21.02
CA SER A 35 -46.60 -33.13 19.73
C SER A 35 -46.36 -32.14 18.60
N LYS A 36 -45.45 -32.51 17.68
CA LYS A 36 -45.11 -31.86 16.40
C LYS A 36 -44.03 -30.76 16.47
N LEU A 37 -42.76 -31.17 16.40
CA LEU A 37 -41.87 -30.86 15.26
C LEU A 37 -40.49 -31.53 15.44
N ASN A 38 -40.44 -32.87 15.45
CA ASN A 38 -39.22 -33.57 15.04
C ASN A 38 -39.26 -33.66 13.52
N ASN A 39 -38.56 -32.75 12.84
CA ASN A 39 -37.89 -32.93 11.55
C ASN A 39 -37.42 -31.57 11.02
N GLN A 40 -36.39 -31.01 11.66
CA GLN A 40 -35.46 -30.04 11.06
C GLN A 40 -34.23 -29.86 11.97
N VAL A 41 -33.66 -30.97 12.43
CA VAL A 41 -32.35 -31.00 13.09
C VAL A 41 -31.48 -32.01 12.34
N SER A 42 -31.26 -31.70 11.06
CA SER A 42 -30.35 -32.41 10.17
C SER A 42 -30.44 -31.74 8.80
N ASN A 43 -29.63 -30.68 8.62
CA ASN A 43 -29.12 -30.14 7.34
C ASN A 43 -28.86 -28.62 7.41
N SER A 44 -28.09 -28.16 8.40
CA SER A 44 -27.54 -26.80 8.38
C SER A 44 -26.13 -26.68 8.96
N LEU A 45 -25.39 -27.80 9.05
CA LEU A 45 -24.03 -27.84 9.61
C LEU A 45 -22.96 -28.26 8.58
N GLU A 46 -23.25 -28.18 7.29
CA GLU A 46 -22.24 -28.28 6.24
C GLU A 46 -22.40 -27.06 5.32
N ASN A 47 -21.29 -26.31 5.14
CA ASN A 47 -21.10 -25.09 4.32
C ASN A 47 -21.04 -23.73 5.06
N GLN A 48 -20.26 -23.63 6.14
CA GLN A 48 -19.45 -22.42 6.36
C GLN A 48 -18.01 -22.75 5.97
N GLU A 49 -17.63 -22.50 4.72
CA GLU A 49 -16.21 -22.27 4.43
C GLU A 49 -15.84 -20.96 5.14
N ASN A 50 -15.06 -21.07 6.20
CA ASN A 50 -14.58 -19.92 6.97
C ASN A 50 -13.84 -18.96 6.02
N SER A 51 -14.34 -17.75 5.85
CA SER A 51 -13.64 -16.71 5.10
C SER A 51 -12.31 -16.39 5.78
N VAL A 52 -11.24 -16.28 5.00
CA VAL A 52 -9.95 -15.76 5.46
C VAL A 52 -9.88 -14.29 5.05
N GLU A 53 -9.57 -13.40 5.98
CA GLU A 53 -9.30 -11.98 5.73
C GLU A 53 -7.81 -11.76 5.41
N PHE A 54 -7.47 -10.64 4.76
CA PHE A 54 -6.09 -10.35 4.35
C PHE A 54 -5.13 -10.30 5.55
N GLY A 55 -5.54 -9.64 6.65
CA GLY A 55 -4.77 -9.59 7.90
C GLY A 55 -4.44 -10.95 8.52
N ASN A 56 -5.18 -12.00 8.16
CA ASN A 56 -4.91 -13.37 8.60
C ASN A 56 -3.85 -14.10 7.75
N LEU A 57 -3.53 -13.55 6.57
CA LEU A 57 -2.40 -13.94 5.74
C LEU A 57 -1.14 -13.16 6.15
N PHE A 58 -1.26 -11.84 6.25
CA PHE A 58 -0.17 -10.93 6.59
C PHE A 58 -0.58 -10.07 7.77
N ASN A 59 0.08 -10.24 8.91
CA ASN A 59 -0.13 -9.37 10.07
C ASN A 59 1.06 -8.44 10.27
N GLU A 60 0.82 -7.28 10.90
CA GLU A 60 1.90 -6.40 11.32
C GLU A 60 2.88 -7.15 12.23
N GLY A 61 4.17 -7.07 11.91
CA GLY A 61 5.23 -7.79 12.63
C GLY A 61 5.48 -9.24 12.17
N SER A 62 4.77 -9.73 11.15
CA SER A 62 5.07 -11.00 10.50
C SER A 62 6.53 -11.08 10.02
N GLN A 63 7.07 -12.30 10.02
CA GLN A 63 8.38 -12.66 9.47
C GLN A 63 8.19 -13.70 8.37
N ILE A 64 7.73 -13.26 7.20
CA ILE A 64 7.42 -14.12 6.06
C ILE A 64 8.62 -14.15 5.13
N ASN A 65 9.44 -15.19 5.31
CA ASN A 65 10.71 -15.40 4.61
C ASN A 65 10.59 -16.29 3.36
N PHE A 66 9.37 -16.55 2.89
CA PHE A 66 9.09 -17.32 1.69
C PHE A 66 8.30 -16.49 0.68
N THR A 67 8.45 -16.84 -0.58
CA THR A 67 7.85 -16.16 -1.73
C THR A 67 6.56 -16.89 -2.18
N PRO A 68 5.73 -16.26 -3.03
CA PRO A 68 4.64 -16.97 -3.72
C PRO A 68 5.11 -18.22 -4.48
N SER A 69 6.35 -18.21 -5.00
CA SER A 69 6.90 -19.33 -5.77
C SER A 69 7.17 -20.56 -4.90
N ASP A 70 7.54 -20.36 -3.63
CA ASP A 70 7.73 -21.45 -2.66
C ASP A 70 6.42 -22.19 -2.37
N LEU A 71 5.28 -21.51 -2.54
CA LEU A 71 3.97 -22.14 -2.35
C LEU A 71 3.55 -23.05 -3.52
N VAL A 72 4.26 -23.03 -4.65
CA VAL A 72 4.01 -24.01 -5.72
C VAL A 72 4.27 -25.41 -5.19
N THR A 73 5.40 -25.60 -4.50
CA THR A 73 5.78 -26.86 -3.82
C THR A 73 6.19 -26.57 -2.37
N PRO A 74 5.22 -26.46 -1.43
CA PRO A 74 5.50 -26.14 -0.04
C PRO A 74 6.44 -27.17 0.61
N SER A 75 7.55 -26.68 1.17
CA SER A 75 8.61 -27.50 1.75
C SER A 75 8.42 -27.79 3.25
N ASN A 76 7.65 -26.97 3.95
CA ASN A 76 7.44 -27.03 5.39
C ASN A 76 5.96 -26.79 5.78
N GLU A 77 5.61 -27.02 7.05
CA GLU A 77 4.23 -26.87 7.52
C GLU A 77 3.72 -25.43 7.48
N GLU A 78 4.57 -24.45 7.72
CA GLU A 78 4.21 -23.02 7.63
C GLU A 78 3.75 -22.65 6.22
N GLN A 79 4.53 -23.01 5.19
CA GLN A 79 4.18 -22.79 3.80
C GLN A 79 2.91 -23.57 3.39
N LYS A 80 2.72 -24.79 3.90
CA LYS A 80 1.49 -25.57 3.64
C LYS A 80 0.26 -24.89 4.22
N GLU A 81 0.33 -24.44 5.48
CA GLU A 81 -0.76 -23.73 6.14
C GLU A 81 -1.04 -22.38 5.49
N PHE A 82 0.00 -21.61 5.15
CA PHE A 82 -0.15 -20.36 4.41
C PHE A 82 -0.84 -20.58 3.06
N LYS A 83 -0.40 -21.59 2.28
CA LYS A 83 -1.03 -21.94 1.00
C LYS A 83 -2.50 -22.28 1.16
N LYS A 84 -2.88 -23.06 2.18
CA LYS A 84 -4.29 -23.38 2.46
C LYS A 84 -5.11 -22.10 2.72
N LYS A 85 -4.60 -21.20 3.57
CA LYS A 85 -5.27 -19.93 3.87
C LYS A 85 -5.39 -19.05 2.63
N LEU A 86 -4.32 -18.94 1.83
CA LEU A 86 -4.30 -18.16 0.59
C LEU A 86 -5.33 -18.69 -0.41
N VAL A 87 -5.44 -20.01 -0.59
CA VAL A 87 -6.46 -20.61 -1.47
C VAL A 87 -7.87 -20.27 -1.00
N ILE A 88 -8.13 -20.30 0.31
CA ILE A 88 -9.44 -19.94 0.86
C ILE A 88 -9.72 -18.44 0.65
N TYR A 89 -8.75 -17.58 0.95
CA TYR A 89 -8.84 -16.14 0.73
C TYR A 89 -9.21 -15.83 -0.74
N GLU A 90 -8.52 -16.44 -1.68
CA GLU A 90 -8.71 -16.21 -3.12
C GLU A 90 -10.00 -16.79 -3.67
N LYS A 91 -10.46 -17.92 -3.12
CA LYS A 91 -11.74 -18.53 -3.53
C LYS A 91 -12.92 -17.62 -3.23
N ASN A 92 -12.82 -16.81 -2.18
CA ASN A 92 -13.89 -15.89 -1.80
C ASN A 92 -13.97 -14.66 -2.69
N ASP A 93 -13.12 -14.56 -3.73
CA ASP A 93 -12.97 -13.41 -4.63
C ASP A 93 -13.12 -12.09 -3.86
N PRO A 94 -12.08 -11.65 -3.13
CA PRO A 94 -12.16 -10.37 -2.46
C PRO A 94 -12.52 -9.35 -3.55
N MET A 95 -13.72 -8.76 -3.45
CA MET A 95 -14.06 -7.59 -4.27
C MET A 95 -12.89 -6.60 -4.13
N ILE A 96 -12.68 -5.70 -5.09
CA ILE A 96 -11.61 -4.68 -4.99
C ILE A 96 -11.67 -3.96 -3.61
N ASP A 97 -12.86 -3.81 -3.03
CA ASP A 97 -13.10 -3.25 -1.69
C ASP A 97 -12.61 -4.14 -0.51
N GLY A 98 -12.24 -5.39 -0.76
CA GLY A 98 -11.77 -6.37 0.22
C GLY A 98 -10.25 -6.38 0.43
N ILE A 99 -9.51 -5.62 -0.36
CA ILE A 99 -8.09 -5.31 -0.13
C ILE A 99 -7.98 -3.80 0.07
N SER A 100 -7.83 -3.39 1.33
CA SER A 100 -7.63 -1.98 1.65
C SER A 100 -6.20 -1.53 1.31
N THR A 101 -5.99 -0.22 1.16
CA THR A 101 -4.63 0.33 1.09
C THR A 101 -3.82 -0.09 2.32
N ASP A 102 -4.42 -0.08 3.52
CA ASP A 102 -3.76 -0.46 4.77
C ASP A 102 -3.25 -1.91 4.74
N ASP A 103 -4.04 -2.83 4.18
CA ASP A 103 -3.64 -4.22 3.98
C ASP A 103 -2.36 -4.31 3.12
N LEU A 104 -2.34 -3.63 1.98
CA LEU A 104 -1.17 -3.64 1.07
C LEU A 104 0.05 -2.96 1.70
N LEU A 105 -0.16 -1.92 2.51
CA LEU A 105 0.92 -1.25 3.22
C LEU A 105 1.63 -2.17 4.22
N THR A 106 1.00 -3.26 4.68
CA THR A 106 1.66 -4.28 5.51
C THR A 106 2.73 -5.06 4.75
N LEU A 107 2.62 -5.14 3.41
CA LEU A 107 3.57 -5.86 2.55
C LEU A 107 4.86 -5.08 2.27
N ILE A 108 4.92 -3.81 2.68
CA ILE A 108 6.13 -3.00 2.58
C ILE A 108 7.04 -3.34 3.74
N ASN A 109 8.26 -3.77 3.42
CA ASN A 109 9.22 -4.21 4.41
C ASN A 109 9.79 -3.02 5.19
N ASN A 110 10.04 -3.20 6.49
CA ASN A 110 10.67 -2.21 7.34
C ASN A 110 11.86 -2.83 8.08
N ASP A 111 13.03 -2.73 7.46
CA ASP A 111 14.27 -3.26 8.03
C ASP A 111 15.19 -2.17 8.59
N THR A 112 14.83 -0.90 8.44
CA THR A 112 15.67 0.23 8.84
C THR A 112 15.49 0.66 10.28
N PHE A 113 14.40 0.25 10.94
CA PHE A 113 14.12 0.59 12.33
C PHE A 113 14.01 -0.67 13.17
N PHE A 114 14.83 -0.76 14.23
CA PHE A 114 14.91 -1.94 15.09
C PHE A 114 13.58 -2.28 15.75
N ASP A 115 12.89 -1.26 16.29
CA ASP A 115 11.66 -1.44 17.08
C ASP A 115 10.40 -1.73 16.25
N SER A 116 10.46 -1.51 14.95
CA SER A 116 9.34 -1.72 14.03
C SER A 116 9.68 -2.71 12.92
N LYS A 117 10.62 -3.62 13.20
CA LYS A 117 11.09 -4.58 12.21
C LYS A 117 10.00 -5.61 11.89
N SER A 118 9.52 -5.59 10.66
CA SER A 118 8.66 -6.62 10.09
C SER A 118 9.24 -7.00 8.75
N TYR A 119 9.43 -8.30 8.51
CA TYR A 119 9.96 -8.76 7.24
C TYR A 119 8.88 -9.51 6.47
N ILE A 120 8.54 -8.99 5.31
CA ILE A 120 7.71 -9.68 4.33
C ILE A 120 8.46 -9.60 3.01
N ASP A 121 8.70 -10.75 2.38
CA ASP A 121 9.34 -10.77 1.07
C ASP A 121 8.50 -9.97 0.07
N SER A 122 9.09 -8.92 -0.54
CA SER A 122 8.36 -7.98 -1.40
C SER A 122 7.75 -8.66 -2.64
N SER A 123 8.14 -9.90 -2.99
CA SER A 123 7.44 -10.66 -4.04
C SER A 123 5.95 -10.90 -3.74
N TRP A 124 5.54 -10.81 -2.47
CA TRP A 124 4.12 -10.78 -2.10
C TRP A 124 3.41 -9.51 -2.57
N LEU A 125 4.05 -8.35 -2.49
CA LEU A 125 3.48 -7.12 -3.06
C LEU A 125 3.26 -7.29 -4.57
N ASP A 126 4.27 -7.79 -5.29
CA ASP A 126 4.18 -8.04 -6.73
C ASP A 126 3.05 -9.01 -7.09
N TYR A 127 2.86 -10.05 -6.27
CA TYR A 127 1.77 -11.01 -6.41
C TYR A 127 0.40 -10.35 -6.38
N PHE A 128 0.11 -9.55 -5.35
CA PHE A 128 -1.19 -8.90 -5.21
C PHE A 128 -1.41 -7.81 -6.28
N LEU A 129 -0.40 -7.00 -6.57
CA LEU A 129 -0.50 -5.98 -7.62
C LEU A 129 -0.70 -6.57 -9.02
N THR A 130 -0.15 -7.76 -9.28
CA THR A 130 -0.35 -8.47 -10.56
C THR A 130 -1.72 -9.12 -10.65
N LYS A 131 -2.23 -9.62 -9.52
CA LYS A 131 -3.48 -10.37 -9.46
C LYS A 131 -4.72 -9.47 -9.43
N TYR A 132 -4.60 -8.30 -8.83
CA TYR A 132 -5.70 -7.36 -8.61
C TYR A 132 -5.38 -5.98 -9.20
N ASP A 133 -6.39 -5.31 -9.77
CA ASP A 133 -6.23 -3.97 -10.33
C ASP A 133 -6.23 -2.90 -9.23
N LEU A 134 -5.07 -2.74 -8.57
CA LEU A 134 -4.90 -1.95 -7.34
C LEU A 134 -4.21 -0.60 -7.58
N TYR A 135 -4.30 -0.05 -8.80
CA TYR A 135 -3.59 1.19 -9.17
C TYR A 135 -3.94 2.39 -8.30
N TYR A 136 -5.11 2.38 -7.65
CA TYR A 136 -5.58 3.45 -6.76
C TYR A 136 -4.74 3.60 -5.48
N THR A 137 -3.86 2.64 -5.18
CA THR A 137 -3.05 2.59 -3.95
C THR A 137 -1.57 2.96 -4.16
N TYR A 138 -1.14 3.17 -5.40
CA TYR A 138 0.28 3.15 -5.74
C TYR A 138 1.07 4.32 -5.14
N ASN A 139 0.47 5.49 -5.00
CA ASN A 139 1.09 6.65 -4.37
C ASN A 139 1.37 6.38 -2.89
N ASP A 140 0.42 5.80 -2.17
CA ASP A 140 0.58 5.47 -0.75
C ASP A 140 1.64 4.37 -0.56
N LEU A 141 1.62 3.35 -1.43
CA LEU A 141 2.62 2.30 -1.46
C LEU A 141 4.02 2.84 -1.78
N MET A 142 4.15 3.72 -2.78
CA MET A 142 5.43 4.33 -3.15
C MET A 142 5.97 5.21 -2.02
N GLU A 143 5.11 6.03 -1.41
CA GLU A 143 5.48 6.88 -0.29
C GLU A 143 5.97 6.03 0.90
N LYS A 144 5.25 4.97 1.27
CA LYS A 144 5.66 4.07 2.34
C LYS A 144 6.96 3.32 2.00
N ALA A 145 7.09 2.82 0.77
CA ALA A 145 8.30 2.13 0.32
C ALA A 145 9.55 3.03 0.36
N ILE A 146 9.43 4.30 -0.03
CA ILE A 146 10.55 5.26 0.08
C ILE A 146 10.87 5.51 1.55
N LYS A 147 9.86 5.81 2.39
CA LYS A 147 10.05 6.12 3.82
C LYS A 147 10.63 4.97 4.63
N GLN A 148 10.31 3.74 4.29
CA GLN A 148 10.86 2.52 4.91
C GLN A 148 12.12 2.00 4.21
N GLU A 149 12.57 2.70 3.18
CA GLU A 149 13.73 2.36 2.36
C GLU A 149 13.66 0.94 1.75
N ASP A 150 12.44 0.44 1.49
CA ASP A 150 12.21 -0.82 0.79
C ASP A 150 12.44 -0.64 -0.72
N LEU A 151 13.71 -0.77 -1.12
CA LEU A 151 14.13 -0.68 -2.51
C LEU A 151 13.43 -1.71 -3.41
N ASN A 152 13.06 -2.88 -2.88
CA ASN A 152 12.40 -3.92 -3.66
C ASN A 152 10.96 -3.51 -3.97
N ALA A 153 10.20 -3.01 -2.98
CA ALA A 153 8.87 -2.46 -3.20
C ALA A 153 8.89 -1.28 -4.18
N VAL A 154 9.87 -0.36 -4.07
CA VAL A 154 10.07 0.73 -5.05
C VAL A 154 10.28 0.15 -6.47
N ASN A 155 11.08 -0.89 -6.62
CA ASN A 155 11.32 -1.54 -7.91
C ASN A 155 10.04 -2.18 -8.49
N ILE A 156 9.25 -2.84 -7.65
CA ILE A 156 7.98 -3.46 -8.04
C ILE A 156 7.01 -2.40 -8.57
N LEU A 157 6.76 -1.33 -7.83
CA LEU A 157 5.85 -0.27 -8.24
C LEU A 157 6.27 0.37 -9.58
N ILE A 158 7.57 0.59 -9.80
CA ILE A 158 8.10 1.08 -11.08
C ILE A 158 7.85 0.08 -12.22
N ASN A 159 8.00 -1.22 -11.97
CA ASN A 159 7.72 -2.26 -12.97
C ASN A 159 6.23 -2.27 -13.36
N HIS A 160 5.36 -2.00 -12.38
CA HIS A 160 3.91 -1.76 -12.50
C HIS A 160 3.56 -0.37 -13.08
N LYS A 161 4.49 0.28 -13.79
CA LYS A 161 4.29 1.51 -14.55
C LYS A 161 3.96 2.74 -13.71
N TYR A 162 4.34 2.74 -12.43
CA TYR A 162 4.28 3.95 -11.62
C TYR A 162 5.10 5.09 -12.25
N ILE A 163 4.52 6.29 -12.32
CA ILE A 163 5.13 7.48 -12.92
C ILE A 163 5.73 8.33 -11.80
N ILE A 164 7.05 8.55 -11.84
CA ILE A 164 7.72 9.40 -10.86
C ILE A 164 7.40 10.87 -11.09
N SER A 165 6.95 11.57 -10.04
CA SER A 165 6.65 12.99 -10.04
C SER A 165 7.63 13.79 -9.16
N LYS A 166 7.41 15.11 -9.04
CA LYS A 166 8.13 15.95 -8.08
C LYS A 166 7.85 15.52 -6.63
N LYS A 167 6.69 14.91 -6.35
CA LYS A 167 6.32 14.41 -5.00
C LYS A 167 7.34 13.40 -4.49
N GLU A 168 7.73 12.42 -5.29
CA GLU A 168 8.69 11.38 -4.87
C GLU A 168 10.09 11.96 -4.63
N ILE A 169 10.48 13.00 -5.38
CA ILE A 169 11.75 13.72 -5.15
C ILE A 169 11.73 14.41 -3.77
N GLU A 170 10.61 15.01 -3.40
CA GLU A 170 10.42 15.64 -2.09
C GLU A 170 10.42 14.60 -0.96
N ILE A 171 9.69 13.49 -1.11
CA ILE A 171 9.65 12.40 -0.12
C ILE A 171 11.04 11.80 0.10
N VAL A 172 11.81 11.56 -0.97
CA VAL A 172 13.19 11.05 -0.87
C VAL A 172 14.07 12.02 -0.10
N LYS A 173 13.95 13.32 -0.37
CA LYS A 173 14.72 14.36 0.32
C LYS A 173 14.39 14.38 1.81
N GLU A 174 13.09 14.41 2.16
CA GLU A 174 12.63 14.38 3.55
C GLU A 174 13.09 13.12 4.28
N THR A 175 13.01 11.96 3.62
CA THR A 175 13.46 10.67 4.19
C THR A 175 14.97 10.69 4.44
N LYS A 176 15.76 11.25 3.53
CA LYS A 176 17.21 11.39 3.71
C LYS A 176 17.55 12.32 4.88
N GLU A 177 16.87 13.46 4.98
CA GLU A 177 17.04 14.40 6.10
C GLU A 177 16.64 13.75 7.44
N GLY A 178 15.55 12.96 7.45
CA GLY A 178 15.11 12.16 8.60
C GLY A 178 16.14 11.12 9.02
N GLN A 179 16.71 10.36 8.07
CA GLN A 179 17.81 9.43 8.32
C GLN A 179 18.98 10.14 9.03
N GLU A 180 19.43 11.28 8.50
CA GLU A 180 20.57 12.01 9.07
C GLU A 180 20.29 12.46 10.51
N PHE A 181 19.05 12.83 10.80
CA PHE A 181 18.60 13.15 12.15
C PHE A 181 18.64 11.93 13.09
N GLU A 182 18.08 10.78 12.69
CA GLU A 182 18.08 9.56 13.51
C GLU A 182 19.51 9.08 13.81
N ILE A 183 20.38 9.05 12.81
CA ILE A 183 21.81 8.71 12.98
C ILE A 183 22.50 9.66 13.99
N SER A 184 22.11 10.94 14.02
CA SER A 184 22.62 11.89 14.99
C SER A 184 22.12 11.62 16.42
N GLN A 185 20.88 11.13 16.58
CA GLN A 185 20.32 10.76 17.88
C GLN A 185 20.95 9.48 18.42
N ASN A 186 21.07 8.42 17.61
CA ASN A 186 21.73 7.17 18.02
C ASN A 186 23.13 7.42 18.61
N LYS A 187 23.90 8.32 17.98
CA LYS A 187 25.24 8.71 18.46
C LYS A 187 25.22 9.42 19.82
N LYS A 188 24.12 10.09 20.14
CA LYS A 188 23.96 10.93 21.33
C LYS A 188 23.41 10.15 22.53
N ASP A 189 22.43 9.28 22.31
CA ASP A 189 21.80 8.49 23.37
C ASP A 189 22.42 7.09 23.53
N GLY A 190 23.15 6.60 22.52
CA GLY A 190 23.75 5.27 22.49
C GLY A 190 22.75 4.15 22.17
N TYR A 191 21.57 4.50 21.64
CA TYR A 191 20.53 3.55 21.24
C TYR A 191 20.39 3.53 19.72
N ASP A 192 20.72 2.41 19.10
CA ASP A 192 20.67 2.25 17.64
C ASP A 192 19.23 1.93 17.17
N SER A 193 18.33 2.91 17.25
CA SER A 193 16.95 2.77 16.75
C SER A 193 16.93 2.60 15.23
N TYR A 194 17.76 3.36 14.53
CA TYR A 194 17.97 3.30 13.09
C TYR A 194 19.19 2.44 12.70
N LEU A 195 18.99 1.48 11.80
CA LEU A 195 19.98 0.51 11.35
C LEU A 195 20.64 0.96 10.03
N VAL A 196 21.78 1.62 10.13
CA VAL A 196 22.49 2.24 8.99
C VAL A 196 22.88 1.22 7.92
N GLU A 197 23.27 0.01 8.32
CA GLU A 197 23.64 -1.07 7.42
C GLU A 197 22.49 -1.54 6.51
N ASN A 198 21.25 -1.39 6.97
CA ASN A 198 20.06 -1.78 6.23
C ASN A 198 19.59 -0.68 5.27
N SER A 199 20.02 0.56 5.48
CA SER A 199 19.64 1.70 4.65
C SER A 199 19.82 1.46 3.15
N LYS A 200 18.85 1.95 2.37
CA LYS A 200 18.86 1.97 0.90
C LYS A 200 18.48 3.33 0.33
N ILE A 201 18.26 4.37 1.15
CA ILE A 201 17.78 5.68 0.69
C ILE A 201 18.63 6.31 -0.41
N ASP A 202 19.96 6.17 -0.37
CA ASP A 202 20.84 6.71 -1.41
C ASP A 202 20.64 6.00 -2.77
N LEU A 203 20.39 4.69 -2.76
CA LEU A 203 20.08 3.93 -3.97
C LEU A 203 18.71 4.31 -4.52
N ILE A 204 17.71 4.44 -3.63
CA ILE A 204 16.37 4.89 -3.98
C ILE A 204 16.43 6.29 -4.60
N LYS A 205 17.16 7.22 -3.97
CA LYS A 205 17.35 8.58 -4.47
C LYS A 205 17.89 8.60 -5.89
N ILE A 206 19.01 7.93 -6.15
CA ILE A 206 19.62 7.86 -7.48
C ILE A 206 18.61 7.33 -8.51
N LYS A 207 17.83 6.31 -8.14
CA LYS A 207 16.85 5.69 -9.03
C LYS A 207 15.67 6.60 -9.34
N ILE A 208 15.08 7.21 -8.31
CA ILE A 208 13.94 8.13 -8.42
C ILE A 208 14.34 9.38 -9.22
N GLU A 209 15.49 9.99 -8.91
CA GLU A 209 16.02 11.13 -9.67
C GLU A 209 16.25 10.77 -11.14
N LYS A 210 16.87 9.63 -11.42
CA LYS A 210 17.08 9.17 -12.81
C LYS A 210 15.75 9.04 -13.56
N LEU A 211 14.76 8.40 -12.96
CA LEU A 211 13.47 8.16 -13.60
C LEU A 211 12.67 9.45 -13.80
N PHE A 212 12.66 10.32 -12.81
CA PHE A 212 12.03 11.65 -12.89
C PHE A 212 12.54 12.44 -14.11
N HIS A 213 13.87 12.50 -14.30
CA HIS A 213 14.49 13.20 -15.42
C HIS A 213 14.34 12.46 -16.76
N SER A 214 13.91 11.20 -16.75
CA SER A 214 13.68 10.39 -17.95
C SER A 214 12.24 10.48 -18.51
N ASN A 215 11.34 11.14 -17.76
CA ASN A 215 9.94 11.29 -18.16
C ASN A 215 9.81 12.02 -19.50
N LYS A 216 9.12 11.39 -20.44
CA LYS A 216 8.89 11.93 -21.78
C LYS A 216 7.52 11.57 -22.34
N ILE A 217 7.07 12.36 -23.30
CA ILE A 217 5.84 12.08 -24.04
C ILE A 217 6.08 11.02 -25.11
N TYR A 218 5.13 10.11 -25.25
CA TYR A 218 5.05 9.18 -26.37
C TYR A 218 3.60 9.01 -26.82
N ASP A 219 3.33 9.40 -28.06
CA ASP A 219 2.03 9.23 -28.71
C ASP A 219 2.24 8.73 -30.15
N LYS A 220 1.40 7.80 -30.59
CA LYS A 220 1.44 7.26 -31.95
C LYS A 220 1.14 8.31 -33.02
N ASP A 221 0.41 9.36 -32.64
CA ASP A 221 0.03 10.47 -33.52
C ASP A 221 1.18 11.50 -33.67
N GLY A 222 2.32 11.27 -33.02
CA GLY A 222 3.51 12.11 -33.07
C GLY A 222 3.52 13.25 -32.05
N TYR A 223 2.40 13.53 -31.38
CA TYR A 223 2.28 14.52 -30.31
C TYR A 223 1.11 14.19 -29.37
N THR A 224 1.11 14.80 -28.19
CA THR A 224 -0.07 14.84 -27.32
C THR A 224 -0.50 16.28 -27.05
N ASN A 225 -1.75 16.47 -26.65
CA ASN A 225 -2.27 17.79 -26.28
C ASN A 225 -1.97 18.07 -24.81
N LEU A 226 -1.38 19.23 -24.52
CA LEU A 226 -1.34 19.79 -23.17
C LEU A 226 -2.64 20.54 -22.93
N ARG A 227 -3.38 20.18 -21.88
CA ARG A 227 -4.73 20.69 -21.61
C ARG A 227 -4.78 21.55 -20.36
N GLU A 228 -5.76 22.44 -20.30
CA GLU A 228 -5.97 23.31 -19.14
C GLU A 228 -6.54 22.56 -17.92
N ASP A 229 -7.26 21.45 -18.16
CA ASP A 229 -7.90 20.64 -17.12
C ASP A 229 -7.80 19.13 -17.44
N LYS A 230 -8.09 18.28 -16.47
CA LYS A 230 -8.00 16.80 -16.47
C LYS A 230 -9.11 16.14 -17.30
N SER A 231 -9.27 16.56 -18.55
CA SER A 231 -10.34 16.06 -19.43
C SER A 231 -9.94 16.13 -20.89
N ALA A 232 -10.33 15.12 -21.67
CA ALA A 232 -10.13 15.08 -23.12
C ALA A 232 -10.91 16.18 -23.87
N ASN A 233 -11.92 16.77 -23.23
CA ASN A 233 -12.71 17.88 -23.78
C ASN A 233 -12.21 19.25 -23.32
N SER A 234 -11.24 19.30 -22.39
CA SER A 234 -10.66 20.55 -21.93
C SER A 234 -9.88 21.26 -23.05
N LYS A 235 -9.82 22.58 -22.95
CA LYS A 235 -9.11 23.44 -23.88
C LYS A 235 -7.66 22.98 -24.03
N VAL A 236 -7.22 22.89 -25.28
CA VAL A 236 -5.83 22.58 -25.61
C VAL A 236 -5.02 23.88 -25.52
N THR A 237 -4.04 23.90 -24.62
CA THR A 237 -3.13 25.04 -24.45
C THR A 237 -2.00 24.98 -25.47
N THR A 238 -1.43 23.78 -25.69
CA THR A 238 -0.39 23.57 -26.72
C THR A 238 -0.26 22.08 -27.06
N LYS A 239 0.65 21.74 -27.97
CA LYS A 239 1.04 20.36 -28.29
C LYS A 239 2.43 20.08 -27.74
N ILE A 240 2.65 18.85 -27.29
CA ILE A 240 3.97 18.35 -26.86
C ILE A 240 4.33 17.21 -27.81
N ASN A 241 5.44 17.32 -28.54
CA ASN A 241 5.80 16.28 -29.49
C ASN A 241 6.26 15.02 -28.78
N SER A 242 6.08 13.88 -29.44
CA SER A 242 6.60 12.61 -28.95
C SER A 242 8.13 12.64 -28.89
N GLY A 243 8.69 12.10 -27.83
CA GLY A 243 10.11 12.16 -27.50
C GLY A 243 10.51 13.39 -26.68
N GLU A 244 9.63 14.38 -26.50
CA GLU A 244 9.92 15.52 -25.64
C GLU A 244 9.90 15.14 -24.15
N TYR A 245 10.96 15.53 -23.45
CA TYR A 245 11.03 15.38 -21.99
C TYR A 245 10.14 16.40 -21.29
N ILE A 246 9.54 15.96 -20.19
CA ILE A 246 8.66 16.75 -19.34
C ILE A 246 9.04 16.56 -17.87
N SER A 247 8.66 17.50 -17.02
CA SER A 247 8.64 17.29 -15.57
C SER A 247 7.21 16.97 -15.14
N VAL A 248 6.99 15.82 -14.50
CA VAL A 248 5.69 15.50 -13.90
C VAL A 248 5.62 16.18 -12.55
N ILE A 249 4.71 17.14 -12.38
CA ILE A 249 4.55 17.87 -11.12
C ILE A 249 3.76 17.01 -10.14
N THR A 250 2.61 16.49 -10.56
CA THR A 250 1.78 15.59 -9.75
C THR A 250 1.18 14.49 -10.62
N ASN A 251 0.99 13.33 -9.99
CA ASN A 251 0.24 12.17 -10.48
C ASN A 251 -0.79 11.79 -9.38
N SER A 252 -2.08 11.88 -9.70
CA SER A 252 -3.13 11.35 -8.82
C SER A 252 -3.32 9.86 -9.09
N ASP A 253 -3.69 9.07 -8.10
CA ASP A 253 -4.09 7.67 -8.32
C ASP A 253 -5.54 7.55 -8.79
N GLU A 254 -6.41 8.45 -8.33
CA GLU A 254 -7.86 8.45 -8.64
C GLU A 254 -8.18 8.93 -10.06
N GLU A 255 -7.22 9.55 -10.75
CA GLU A 255 -7.42 10.16 -12.05
C GLU A 255 -6.32 9.74 -13.03
N ASP A 256 -6.67 9.58 -14.30
CA ASP A 256 -5.71 9.23 -15.35
C ASP A 256 -4.90 10.42 -15.90
N TRP A 257 -4.80 11.52 -15.15
CA TRP A 257 -4.18 12.76 -15.60
C TRP A 257 -3.04 13.19 -14.70
N CYS A 258 -1.93 13.58 -15.31
CA CYS A 258 -0.79 14.18 -14.63
C CYS A 258 -0.73 15.67 -14.95
N LEU A 259 -0.44 16.48 -13.93
CA LEU A 259 0.01 17.85 -14.14
C LEU A 259 1.48 17.82 -14.54
N VAL A 260 1.82 18.38 -15.70
CA VAL A 260 3.18 18.37 -16.24
C VAL A 260 3.67 19.78 -16.56
N GLU A 261 4.98 19.92 -16.64
CA GLU A 261 5.69 21.13 -17.07
C GLU A 261 6.61 20.78 -18.24
N THR A 262 6.46 21.49 -19.34
CA THR A 262 7.30 21.36 -20.53
C THR A 262 8.63 22.07 -20.35
N LYS A 263 9.61 21.81 -21.23
CA LYS A 263 10.93 22.48 -21.18
C LYS A 263 10.87 24.00 -21.27
N ASP A 264 9.87 24.55 -21.96
CA ASP A 264 9.62 25.99 -22.07
C ASP A 264 8.76 26.55 -20.92
N GLY A 265 8.50 25.75 -19.87
CA GLY A 265 7.85 26.19 -18.64
C GLY A 265 6.32 26.24 -18.70
N LYS A 266 5.68 25.73 -19.75
CA LYS A 266 4.21 25.66 -19.82
C LYS A 266 3.72 24.51 -18.96
N LYS A 267 2.66 24.79 -18.18
CA LYS A 267 2.00 23.81 -17.32
C LYS A 267 0.63 23.43 -17.84
N GLY A 268 0.24 22.19 -17.64
CA GLY A 268 -1.08 21.68 -17.97
C GLY A 268 -1.17 20.18 -17.78
N TYR A 269 -2.31 19.60 -18.16
CA TYR A 269 -2.60 18.20 -17.95
C TYR A 269 -2.37 17.36 -19.20
N VAL A 270 -1.78 16.18 -18.97
CA VAL A 270 -1.58 15.13 -19.97
C VAL A 270 -2.06 13.81 -19.37
N HIS A 271 -2.70 12.99 -20.20
CA HIS A 271 -3.15 11.67 -19.78
C HIS A 271 -1.94 10.75 -19.49
N LYS A 272 -1.98 9.99 -18.38
CA LYS A 272 -0.90 9.11 -17.91
C LYS A 272 -0.35 8.19 -19.01
N SER A 273 -1.25 7.62 -19.81
CA SER A 273 -0.88 6.70 -20.91
C SER A 273 0.00 7.32 -22.02
N ARG A 274 0.27 8.63 -21.97
CA ARG A 274 1.18 9.34 -22.88
C ARG A 274 2.55 9.60 -22.28
N ILE A 275 2.75 9.26 -21.01
CA ILE A 275 4.00 9.48 -20.29
C ILE A 275 4.71 8.13 -20.19
N VAL A 276 6.00 8.13 -20.54
CA VAL A 276 6.88 6.98 -20.34
C VAL A 276 8.16 7.45 -19.65
N SER A 277 8.65 6.65 -18.71
CA SER A 277 9.97 6.83 -18.09
C SER A 277 10.90 5.76 -18.67
N LYS A 278 11.93 6.17 -19.42
CA LYS A 278 12.88 5.27 -20.10
C LYS A 278 14.29 5.83 -20.05
#